data_AF-A0A354DKZ5-F1
#
_entry.id   AF-A0A354DKZ5-F1
#
_cell.length_a   1.000
_cell.length_b   1.000
_cell.length_c   1.000
_cell.angle_alpha   90.00
_cell.angle_beta   90.00
_cell.angle_gamma   90.00
#
_symmetry.space_group_name_H-M   'P 1'
#
loop_
_entity.id
_entity.type
_entity.pdbx_description
1 polymer ?
#
loop_
_entity_poly.entity_id
_entity_poly.type
_entity_poly.pdbx_seq_one_letter_code
_entity_poly.pdbx_strand_id
1 'polypeptide(L)'
;MNVKRTLLTFIIIASMMLVFFENPIHATGNALPVFSNATVKVGTSGADVKEMQGRLKHLGFYTGPVDGTFSWRSYWALRNFQYEFGMKVDGILGPKTKLKLWSATKNWRPGGTTTARPPATGGTTTSGATGATKSKTLPATNYGFSANDVKLMANAVYGESRGESYIGQVAVAAVILNRVKHSSFPNTISGVIFEPGAFTAVADGQIWLTPNETAKKAVQDAINGWDPANGAIYYFNPATATSKWIWGRPQIKTIGKHIFCK
;
A
#
# COMPACT_ATOMS: atom_id res chain seq x y z
N MET A 1 -10.16 -72.74 64.54
CA MET A 1 -10.52 -71.53 65.29
C MET A 1 -9.35 -70.54 65.21
N ASN A 2 -9.58 -69.37 64.60
CA ASN A 2 -8.83 -68.10 64.74
C ASN A 2 -7.48 -68.00 63.99
N VAL A 3 -7.38 -67.54 62.73
CA VAL A 3 -7.67 -66.18 62.18
C VAL A 3 -6.80 -65.04 62.75
N LYS A 4 -5.70 -65.31 63.49
CA LYS A 4 -4.89 -64.21 64.09
C LYS A 4 -3.38 -64.23 63.83
N ARG A 5 -2.88 -64.87 62.77
CA ARG A 5 -1.43 -64.83 62.44
C ARG A 5 -1.06 -64.59 60.96
N THR A 6 -2.01 -64.16 60.14
CA THR A 6 -1.75 -63.72 58.74
C THR A 6 -1.76 -62.19 58.60
N LEU A 7 -1.41 -61.48 59.68
CA LEU A 7 -1.51 -60.01 59.78
C LEU A 7 -0.13 -59.34 59.98
N LEU A 8 0.96 -59.94 59.51
CA LEU A 8 2.31 -59.37 59.69
C LEU A 8 3.22 -59.45 58.45
N THR A 9 2.65 -59.53 57.25
CA THR A 9 3.43 -59.46 55.99
C THR A 9 2.67 -58.74 54.87
N PHE A 10 1.92 -57.69 55.20
CA PHE A 10 1.35 -56.73 54.24
C PHE A 10 1.38 -55.29 54.78
N ILE A 11 2.29 -55.01 55.71
CA ILE A 11 2.59 -53.66 56.20
C ILE A 11 4.07 -53.46 55.87
N ILE A 12 4.35 -52.83 54.71
CA ILE A 12 5.60 -52.11 54.33
C ILE A 12 5.56 -51.68 52.84
N ILE A 13 4.61 -52.15 52.01
CA ILE A 13 4.39 -51.60 50.64
C ILE A 13 3.08 -50.82 50.57
N ALA A 14 2.78 -50.05 51.61
CA ALA A 14 1.57 -49.21 51.70
C ALA A 14 1.87 -47.82 52.28
N SER A 15 3.04 -47.24 51.97
CA SER A 15 3.36 -45.85 52.35
C SER A 15 4.18 -45.11 51.30
N MET A 16 3.96 -45.37 50.00
CA MET A 16 4.59 -44.58 48.94
C MET A 16 3.71 -44.43 47.69
N MET A 17 2.44 -44.11 47.88
CA MET A 17 1.68 -43.38 46.87
C MET A 17 1.44 -41.97 47.39
N LEU A 18 2.48 -41.15 47.23
CA LEU A 18 2.37 -39.71 47.26
C LEU A 18 1.42 -39.35 46.13
N VAL A 19 0.23 -38.89 46.50
CA VAL A 19 -0.79 -38.40 45.59
C VAL A 19 -0.24 -37.11 44.97
N PHE A 20 0.50 -37.24 43.87
CA PHE A 20 0.68 -36.15 42.94
C PHE A 20 -0.64 -35.99 42.18
N PHE A 21 -1.54 -35.17 42.73
CA PHE A 21 -2.49 -34.44 41.89
C PHE A 21 -1.65 -33.50 41.02
N GLU A 22 -1.14 -33.99 39.90
CA GLU A 22 -0.80 -33.13 38.80
C GLU A 22 -2.10 -32.45 38.36
N ASN A 23 -2.26 -31.19 38.75
CA ASN A 23 -3.15 -30.31 38.00
C ASN A 23 -2.59 -30.31 36.58
N PRO A 24 -3.31 -30.81 35.55
CA PRO A 24 -2.93 -30.42 34.21
C PRO A 24 -3.17 -28.91 34.18
N ILE A 25 -2.08 -28.14 34.17
CA ILE A 25 -2.14 -26.78 33.64
C ILE A 25 -2.54 -26.99 32.18
N HIS A 26 -3.84 -27.00 31.92
CA HIS A 26 -4.37 -26.68 30.62
C HIS A 26 -3.93 -25.24 30.37
N ALA A 27 -2.75 -25.08 29.79
CA ALA A 27 -2.41 -23.89 29.05
C ALA A 27 -3.37 -23.83 27.85
N THR A 28 -4.61 -23.43 28.11
CA THR A 28 -5.50 -22.86 27.10
C THR A 28 -4.94 -21.49 26.75
N GLY A 29 -3.77 -21.49 26.13
CA GLY A 29 -3.31 -20.36 25.35
C GLY A 29 -4.25 -20.24 24.16
N ASN A 30 -5.43 -19.63 24.38
CA ASN A 30 -6.30 -19.19 23.31
C ASN A 30 -5.44 -18.31 22.40
N ALA A 31 -5.07 -18.84 21.23
CA ALA A 31 -4.40 -18.03 20.21
C ALA A 31 -5.32 -16.85 19.92
N LEU A 32 -4.94 -15.65 20.35
CA LEU A 32 -5.72 -14.45 20.08
C LEU A 32 -5.95 -14.37 18.56
N PRO A 33 -7.18 -14.12 18.11
CA PRO A 33 -7.44 -14.01 16.67
C PRO A 33 -6.59 -12.88 16.10
N VAL A 34 -5.89 -13.17 15.00
CA VAL A 34 -4.94 -12.26 14.33
C VAL A 34 -5.56 -10.89 14.03
N PHE A 35 -6.85 -10.88 13.70
CA PHE A 35 -7.67 -9.68 13.62
C PHE A 35 -8.89 -9.84 14.54
N SER A 36 -9.36 -8.75 15.11
CA SER A 36 -10.67 -8.70 15.76
C SER A 36 -11.82 -8.84 14.74
N ASN A 37 -13.07 -8.94 15.22
CA ASN A 37 -14.26 -8.92 14.35
C ASN A 37 -14.66 -7.51 13.88
N ALA A 38 -14.00 -6.45 14.35
CA ALA A 38 -14.37 -5.07 14.01
C ALA A 38 -14.12 -4.75 12.54
N THR A 39 -15.01 -4.00 11.89
CA THR A 39 -14.69 -3.42 10.58
C THR A 39 -13.84 -2.18 10.78
N VAL A 40 -12.70 -2.10 10.09
CA VAL A 40 -11.73 -1.01 10.28
C VAL A 40 -11.71 -0.12 9.03
N LYS A 41 -11.80 1.19 9.23
CA LYS A 41 -11.87 2.24 8.17
C LYS A 41 -10.98 3.43 8.52
N VAL A 42 -10.83 4.38 7.59
CA VAL A 42 -10.06 5.60 7.81
C VAL A 42 -10.47 6.30 9.11
N GLY A 43 -9.48 6.74 9.88
CA GLY A 43 -9.66 7.35 11.20
C GLY A 43 -9.70 6.36 12.37
N THR A 44 -9.85 5.06 12.12
CA THR A 44 -9.68 4.04 13.16
C THR A 44 -8.21 3.91 13.57
N SER A 45 -7.95 3.64 14.85
CA SER A 45 -6.63 3.27 15.35
C SER A 45 -6.69 2.00 16.19
N GLY A 46 -5.61 1.22 16.23
CA GLY A 46 -5.50 0.05 17.12
C GLY A 46 -4.70 -1.12 16.55
N ALA A 47 -4.80 -2.26 17.23
CA ALA A 47 -4.05 -3.48 16.90
C ALA A 47 -4.34 -4.00 15.48
N ASP A 48 -5.62 -4.04 15.07
CA ASP A 48 -6.01 -4.45 13.71
C ASP A 48 -5.37 -3.57 12.63
N VAL A 49 -5.18 -2.27 12.91
CA VAL A 49 -4.53 -1.36 11.96
C VAL A 49 -3.03 -1.65 11.89
N LYS A 50 -2.36 -1.90 13.02
CA LYS A 50 -0.93 -2.29 13.04
C LYS A 50 -0.72 -3.60 12.28
N GLU A 51 -1.59 -4.57 12.51
CA GLU A 51 -1.57 -5.86 11.83
C GLU A 51 -1.72 -5.69 10.32
N MET A 52 -2.71 -4.90 9.88
CA MET A 52 -2.92 -4.58 8.47
C MET A 52 -1.71 -3.88 7.86
N GLN A 53 -1.21 -2.81 8.49
CA GLN A 53 -0.05 -2.06 8.00
C GLN A 53 1.19 -2.94 7.88
N GLY A 54 1.43 -3.81 8.87
CA GLY A 54 2.56 -4.75 8.87
C GLY A 54 2.49 -5.76 7.73
N ARG A 55 1.33 -6.40 7.52
CA ARG A 55 1.12 -7.34 6.42
C ARG A 55 1.15 -6.66 5.05
N LEU A 56 0.52 -5.50 4.90
CA LEU A 56 0.58 -4.71 3.66
C LEU A 56 2.02 -4.26 3.36
N LYS A 57 2.80 -3.95 4.39
CA LYS A 57 4.22 -3.61 4.24
C LYS A 57 5.06 -4.81 3.81
N HIS A 58 4.82 -5.98 4.39
CA HIS A 58 5.45 -7.23 3.98
C HIS A 58 5.15 -7.60 2.52
N LEU A 59 3.92 -7.35 2.06
CA LEU A 59 3.50 -7.54 0.67
C LEU A 59 3.94 -6.42 -0.29
N GLY A 60 4.59 -5.36 0.22
CA GLY A 60 5.05 -4.23 -0.59
C GLY A 60 3.97 -3.20 -0.98
N PHE A 61 2.75 -3.30 -0.46
CA PHE A 61 1.68 -2.31 -0.70
C PHE A 61 1.79 -1.06 0.18
N TYR A 62 2.45 -1.16 1.33
CA TYR A 62 2.55 -0.07 2.31
C TYR A 62 4.00 0.26 2.66
N THR A 63 4.41 1.50 2.44
CA THR A 63 5.79 1.96 2.71
C THR A 63 5.90 2.86 3.95
N GLY A 64 4.79 3.10 4.65
CA GLY A 64 4.73 3.97 5.82
C GLY A 64 5.14 3.30 7.15
N PRO A 65 5.06 4.04 8.26
CA PRO A 65 5.26 3.50 9.60
C PRO A 65 4.11 2.58 10.03
N VAL A 66 4.41 1.53 10.79
CA VAL A 66 3.38 0.65 11.38
C VAL A 66 2.96 1.25 12.72
N ASP A 67 2.25 2.37 12.66
CA ASP A 67 1.87 3.19 13.82
C ASP A 67 0.52 2.79 14.44
N GLY A 68 -0.29 2.01 13.73
CA GLY A 68 -1.62 1.62 14.17
C GLY A 68 -2.68 2.68 13.93
N THR A 69 -2.41 3.70 13.12
CA THR A 69 -3.37 4.74 12.73
C THR A 69 -3.78 4.56 11.28
N PHE A 70 -5.08 4.41 11.03
CA PHE A 70 -5.59 4.21 9.68
C PHE A 70 -5.69 5.55 8.94
N SER A 71 -4.53 6.07 8.56
CA SER A 71 -4.36 7.29 7.77
C SER A 71 -4.60 7.04 6.28
N TRP A 72 -4.63 8.13 5.49
CA TRP A 72 -4.78 8.05 4.04
C TRP A 72 -3.73 7.18 3.35
N ARG A 73 -2.49 7.15 3.86
CA ARG A 73 -1.45 6.28 3.30
C ARG A 73 -1.79 4.80 3.46
N SER A 74 -2.39 4.41 4.60
CA SER A 74 -2.88 3.05 4.82
C SER A 74 -4.12 2.75 3.98
N TYR A 75 -4.98 3.76 3.75
CA TYR A 75 -6.17 3.63 2.91
C TYR A 75 -5.81 3.27 1.49
N TRP A 76 -4.87 4.00 0.89
CA TRP A 76 -4.40 3.74 -0.47
C TRP A 76 -3.69 2.40 -0.59
N ALA A 77 -2.87 2.02 0.39
CA ALA A 77 -2.24 0.71 0.41
C ALA A 77 -3.26 -0.44 0.46
N LEU A 78 -4.33 -0.29 1.26
CA LEU A 78 -5.39 -1.28 1.32
C LEU A 78 -6.16 -1.39 0.00
N ARG A 79 -6.45 -0.26 -0.65
CA ARG A 79 -7.09 -0.26 -1.98
C ARG A 79 -6.22 -0.94 -3.05
N ASN A 80 -4.91 -0.70 -3.04
CA ASN A 80 -3.98 -1.41 -3.94
C ASN A 80 -4.02 -2.92 -3.72
N PHE A 81 -4.01 -3.36 -2.46
CA PHE A 81 -4.15 -4.77 -2.11
C PHE A 81 -5.51 -5.33 -2.55
N GLN A 82 -6.60 -4.60 -2.31
CA GLN A 82 -7.93 -5.02 -2.75
C GLN A 82 -8.00 -5.23 -4.26
N TYR A 83 -7.42 -4.32 -5.04
CA TYR A 83 -7.34 -4.46 -6.49
C TYR A 83 -6.52 -5.66 -6.93
N GLU A 84 -5.29 -5.80 -6.43
CA GLU A 84 -4.38 -6.87 -6.84
C GLU A 84 -4.98 -8.26 -6.62
N PHE A 85 -5.79 -8.39 -5.57
CA PHE A 85 -6.44 -9.64 -5.21
C PHE A 85 -7.89 -9.77 -5.72
N GLY A 86 -8.31 -8.94 -6.67
CA GLY A 86 -9.62 -9.03 -7.33
C GLY A 86 -10.81 -8.78 -6.39
N MET A 87 -10.61 -7.99 -5.35
CA MET A 87 -11.64 -7.65 -4.35
C MET A 87 -12.31 -6.31 -4.66
N LYS A 88 -13.41 -6.03 -3.97
CA LYS A 88 -14.03 -4.71 -3.96
C LYS A 88 -13.04 -3.68 -3.39
N VAL A 89 -12.78 -2.61 -4.15
CA VAL A 89 -11.75 -1.60 -3.84
C VAL A 89 -12.32 -0.41 -3.06
N ASP A 90 -12.90 -0.68 -1.89
CA ASP A 90 -13.57 0.30 -1.02
C ASP A 90 -12.66 0.89 0.09
N GLY A 91 -11.46 0.34 0.26
CA GLY A 91 -10.51 0.76 1.30
C GLY A 91 -10.99 0.45 2.72
N ILE A 92 -11.86 -0.55 2.88
CA ILE A 92 -12.37 -1.04 4.17
C ILE A 92 -11.71 -2.38 4.51
N LEU A 93 -11.15 -2.48 5.71
CA LEU A 93 -10.61 -3.74 6.24
C LEU A 93 -11.74 -4.54 6.89
N GLY A 94 -12.61 -5.10 6.05
CA GLY A 94 -13.71 -5.98 6.45
C GLY A 94 -13.30 -7.46 6.53
N PRO A 95 -14.23 -8.37 6.89
CA PRO A 95 -13.92 -9.80 7.10
C PRO A 95 -13.25 -10.48 5.90
N LYS A 96 -13.73 -10.23 4.67
CA LYS A 96 -13.14 -10.80 3.44
C LYS A 96 -11.70 -10.30 3.23
N THR A 97 -11.46 -9.01 3.43
CA THR A 97 -10.13 -8.41 3.27
C THR A 97 -9.17 -8.89 4.35
N LYS A 98 -9.62 -9.05 5.60
CA LYS A 98 -8.84 -9.64 6.71
C LYS A 98 -8.40 -11.06 6.40
N LEU A 99 -9.34 -11.91 5.97
CA LEU A 99 -9.05 -13.29 5.58
C LEU A 99 -8.06 -13.35 4.43
N LYS A 100 -8.25 -12.51 3.39
CA LYS A 100 -7.33 -12.47 2.26
C LYS A 100 -5.94 -12.01 2.68
N LEU A 101 -5.84 -10.98 3.53
CA LEU A 101 -4.56 -10.45 3.98
C LEU A 101 -3.81 -11.48 4.82
N TRP A 102 -4.49 -12.14 5.76
CA TRP A 102 -3.93 -13.25 6.53
C TRP A 102 -3.44 -14.40 5.63
N SER A 103 -4.28 -14.85 4.69
CA SER A 103 -3.94 -15.97 3.80
C SER A 103 -2.75 -15.67 2.88
N ALA A 104 -2.58 -14.42 2.44
CA ALA A 104 -1.44 -13.96 1.65
C ALA A 104 -0.14 -13.81 2.46
N THR A 105 -0.21 -13.86 3.81
CA THR A 105 0.92 -13.57 4.71
C THR A 105 1.01 -14.56 5.88
N LYS A 106 0.75 -15.85 5.63
CA LYS A 106 0.75 -16.90 6.67
C LYS A 106 2.08 -16.98 7.47
N ASN A 107 3.20 -16.68 6.82
CA ASN A 107 4.53 -16.75 7.42
C ASN A 107 5.00 -15.43 8.05
N TRP A 108 4.18 -14.38 7.99
CA TRP A 108 4.52 -13.08 8.57
C TRP A 108 4.20 -13.05 10.08
N ARG A 109 5.07 -12.40 10.88
CA ARG A 109 4.86 -12.18 12.32
C ARG A 109 5.07 -10.70 12.70
N PRO A 110 4.27 -10.14 13.62
CA PRO A 110 4.49 -8.79 14.14
C PRO A 110 5.85 -8.67 14.83
N GLY A 111 6.64 -7.64 14.49
CA GLY A 111 7.95 -7.39 15.10
C GLY A 111 9.10 -8.28 14.61
N GLY A 112 8.85 -9.23 13.70
CA GLY A 112 9.90 -10.02 13.06
C GLY A 112 10.64 -9.20 12.00
N THR A 113 11.94 -9.00 12.20
CA THR A 113 12.87 -8.56 11.15
C THR A 113 12.87 -9.58 10.01
N THR A 114 12.03 -9.36 9.01
CA THR A 114 12.18 -10.04 7.71
C THR A 114 13.16 -9.23 6.87
N THR A 115 14.42 -9.61 7.03
CA THR A 115 15.55 -9.26 6.17
C THR A 115 15.30 -9.84 4.78
N ALA A 116 14.90 -9.00 3.83
CA ALA A 116 15.05 -9.24 2.39
C ALA A 116 15.02 -7.92 1.61
N ARG A 117 16.04 -7.09 1.80
CA ARG A 117 16.56 -6.16 0.79
C ARG A 117 18.05 -5.87 1.09
N PRO A 118 18.97 -6.02 0.11
CA PRO A 118 20.35 -5.51 0.24
C PRO A 118 20.40 -3.97 0.25
N PRO A 119 21.45 -3.36 0.84
CA PRO A 119 21.40 -2.01 1.42
C PRO A 119 21.93 -0.89 0.52
N ALA A 120 21.47 0.34 0.79
CA ALA A 120 22.18 1.63 0.64
C ALA A 120 21.31 2.68 1.41
N THR A 121 21.68 3.29 2.55
CA THR A 121 22.84 4.15 2.89
C THR A 121 22.93 5.35 1.93
N GLY A 122 22.82 6.64 2.30
CA GLY A 122 22.62 7.41 3.53
C GLY A 122 22.64 8.92 3.17
N GLY A 123 22.42 9.83 4.12
CA GLY A 123 22.84 11.25 3.99
C GLY A 123 21.80 12.35 4.28
N THR A 124 22.15 13.26 5.19
CA THR A 124 21.31 14.26 5.91
C THR A 124 21.48 15.70 5.36
N THR A 125 20.42 16.54 5.51
CA THR A 125 20.19 18.04 5.49
C THR A 125 21.28 19.02 4.97
N THR A 126 20.95 20.18 4.35
CA THR A 126 20.52 21.46 5.02
C THR A 126 20.13 22.57 4.01
N SER A 127 19.24 23.47 4.44
CA SER A 127 18.65 24.67 3.83
C SER A 127 19.59 25.78 3.31
N GLY A 128 19.07 26.59 2.38
CA GLY A 128 19.55 27.95 2.05
C GLY A 128 18.59 28.72 1.14
N ALA A 129 18.05 29.85 1.62
CA ALA A 129 17.21 30.82 0.90
C ALA A 129 18.03 31.64 -0.14
N THR A 130 17.48 32.24 -1.21
CA THR A 130 16.81 33.58 -1.21
C THR A 130 16.38 33.98 -2.65
N GLY A 131 15.23 34.69 -2.79
CA GLY A 131 14.92 35.73 -3.80
C GLY A 131 14.46 35.29 -5.20
N ALA A 132 13.16 35.16 -5.53
CA ALA A 132 12.12 36.18 -5.80
C ALA A 132 12.07 36.73 -7.25
N THR A 133 11.08 36.25 -8.02
CA THR A 133 10.36 37.05 -9.05
C THR A 133 8.88 36.71 -9.00
N LYS A 134 8.06 37.72 -8.72
CA LYS A 134 6.60 37.64 -8.53
C LYS A 134 5.90 37.23 -9.83
N SER A 135 5.16 36.12 -9.79
CA SER A 135 4.10 35.81 -10.76
C SER A 135 2.79 35.58 -10.02
N LYS A 136 1.73 36.18 -10.57
CA LYS A 136 0.38 36.37 -10.04
C LYS A 136 -0.23 35.04 -9.54
N THR A 137 -0.27 34.86 -8.23
CA THR A 137 -0.70 33.61 -7.56
C THR A 137 -2.23 33.47 -7.55
N LEU A 138 -2.73 32.50 -8.31
CA LEU A 138 -4.05 31.91 -8.07
C LEU A 138 -3.98 31.04 -6.81
N PRO A 139 -5.03 30.97 -5.98
CA PRO A 139 -4.98 30.27 -4.69
C PRO A 139 -4.62 28.79 -4.89
N ALA A 140 -3.45 28.41 -4.38
CA ALA A 140 -3.06 27.02 -4.26
C ALA A 140 -4.08 26.33 -3.34
N THR A 141 -4.68 25.24 -3.82
CA THR A 141 -5.37 24.34 -2.90
C THR A 141 -4.30 23.75 -1.95
N ASN A 142 -4.68 23.32 -0.74
CA ASN A 142 -3.80 22.87 0.36
C ASN A 142 -2.75 21.76 0.04
N TYR A 143 -2.54 21.43 -1.23
CA TYR A 143 -1.67 20.38 -1.76
C TYR A 143 -0.45 20.89 -2.54
N GLY A 144 -0.22 22.20 -2.60
CA GLY A 144 0.92 22.80 -3.33
C GLY A 144 0.77 22.81 -4.85
N PHE A 145 -0.39 22.40 -5.38
CA PHE A 145 -0.72 22.44 -6.81
C PHE A 145 -1.82 23.48 -7.08
N SER A 146 -1.66 24.23 -8.17
CA SER A 146 -2.67 25.19 -8.62
C SER A 146 -3.87 24.48 -9.25
N ALA A 147 -5.01 25.17 -9.34
CA ALA A 147 -6.17 24.66 -10.08
C ALA A 147 -5.84 24.37 -11.57
N ASN A 148 -4.90 25.13 -12.13
CA ASN A 148 -4.42 24.91 -13.50
C ASN A 148 -3.59 23.63 -13.61
N ASP A 149 -2.73 23.32 -12.62
CA ASP A 149 -1.98 22.07 -12.59
C ASP A 149 -2.93 20.87 -12.56
N VAL A 150 -3.94 20.92 -11.68
CA VAL A 150 -4.95 19.86 -11.58
C VAL A 150 -5.73 19.71 -12.90
N LYS A 151 -6.06 20.82 -13.57
CA LYS A 151 -6.72 20.81 -14.88
C LYS A 151 -5.84 20.14 -15.94
N LEU A 152 -4.58 20.55 -16.06
CA LEU A 152 -3.62 19.99 -17.01
C LEU A 152 -3.44 18.48 -16.78
N MET A 153 -3.18 18.08 -15.53
CA MET A 153 -3.05 16.67 -15.16
C MET A 153 -4.29 15.87 -15.52
N ALA A 154 -5.49 16.38 -15.23
CA ALA A 154 -6.71 15.63 -15.47
C ALA A 154 -6.98 15.43 -16.97
N ASN A 155 -6.66 16.43 -17.81
CA ASN A 155 -6.77 16.28 -19.26
C ASN A 155 -5.70 15.33 -19.83
N ALA A 156 -4.47 15.38 -19.33
CA ALA A 156 -3.42 14.43 -19.68
C ALA A 156 -3.81 12.99 -19.30
N VAL A 157 -4.23 12.77 -18.05
CA VAL A 157 -4.69 11.47 -17.54
C VAL A 157 -5.86 10.94 -18.38
N TYR A 158 -6.82 11.81 -18.72
CA TYR A 158 -7.96 11.39 -19.53
C TYR A 158 -7.53 10.92 -20.92
N GLY A 159 -6.62 11.62 -21.61
CA GLY A 159 -6.10 11.18 -22.91
C GLY A 159 -5.43 9.81 -22.85
N GLU A 160 -4.64 9.59 -21.80
CA GLU A 160 -3.83 8.38 -21.66
C GLU A 160 -4.59 7.16 -21.13
N SER A 161 -5.72 7.36 -20.44
CA SER A 161 -6.40 6.29 -19.71
C SER A 161 -7.92 6.30 -19.84
N ARG A 162 -8.45 6.95 -20.89
CA ARG A 162 -9.88 6.87 -21.21
C ARG A 162 -10.31 5.43 -21.43
N GLY A 163 -11.34 5.02 -20.71
CA GLY A 163 -11.88 3.65 -20.78
C GLY A 163 -11.11 2.63 -19.95
N GLU A 164 -10.00 3.01 -19.31
CA GLU A 164 -9.32 2.18 -18.32
C GLU A 164 -10.08 2.18 -16.98
N SER A 165 -9.80 1.18 -16.16
CA SER A 165 -10.28 1.15 -14.77
C SER A 165 -9.87 2.42 -14.01
N TYR A 166 -10.64 2.81 -12.99
CA TYR A 166 -10.31 3.98 -12.16
C TYR A 166 -8.87 3.94 -11.62
N ILE A 167 -8.39 2.74 -11.29
CA ILE A 167 -7.03 2.52 -10.77
C ILE A 167 -5.98 2.78 -11.85
N GLY A 168 -6.27 2.42 -13.10
CA GLY A 168 -5.41 2.77 -14.24
C GLY A 168 -5.30 4.28 -14.43
N GLN A 169 -6.39 5.03 -14.24
CA GLN A 169 -6.38 6.50 -14.32
C GLN A 169 -5.55 7.11 -13.19
N VAL A 170 -5.69 6.61 -11.96
CA VAL A 170 -4.86 7.04 -10.82
C VAL A 170 -3.39 6.68 -11.04
N ALA A 171 -3.09 5.53 -11.65
CA ALA A 171 -1.74 5.10 -11.96
C ALA A 171 -1.03 6.06 -12.92
N VAL A 172 -1.71 6.52 -13.98
CA VAL A 172 -1.16 7.55 -14.88
C VAL A 172 -0.94 8.87 -14.15
N ALA A 173 -1.89 9.29 -13.31
CA ALA A 173 -1.74 10.51 -12.51
C ALA A 173 -0.54 10.40 -11.55
N ALA A 174 -0.33 9.25 -10.92
CA ALA A 174 0.81 8.98 -10.06
C ALA A 174 2.14 9.01 -10.82
N VAL A 175 2.19 8.50 -12.06
CA VAL A 175 3.37 8.61 -12.93
C VAL A 175 3.74 10.08 -13.19
N ILE A 176 2.77 10.96 -13.45
CA ILE A 176 3.04 12.41 -13.61
C ILE A 176 3.70 12.97 -12.34
N LEU A 177 3.15 12.66 -11.17
CA LEU A 177 3.70 13.11 -9.88
C LEU A 177 5.08 12.50 -9.57
N ASN A 178 5.31 11.26 -9.99
CA ASN A 178 6.59 10.58 -9.83
C ASN A 178 7.65 11.20 -10.73
N ARG A 179 7.32 11.57 -11.97
CA ARG A 179 8.20 12.32 -12.86
C ARG A 179 8.59 13.67 -12.26
N VAL A 180 7.62 14.45 -11.75
CA VAL A 180 7.92 15.74 -11.07
C VAL A 180 8.92 15.58 -9.92
N LYS A 181 8.92 14.43 -9.23
CA LYS A 181 9.84 14.13 -8.12
C LYS A 181 11.18 13.53 -8.58
N HIS A 182 11.29 13.09 -9.83
CA HIS A 182 12.43 12.32 -10.33
C HIS A 182 13.40 13.23 -11.08
N SER A 183 14.70 13.16 -10.76
CA SER A 183 15.72 14.08 -11.27
C SER A 183 15.93 14.04 -12.79
N SER A 184 15.51 12.97 -13.46
CA SER A 184 15.57 12.85 -14.92
C SER A 184 14.43 13.54 -15.68
N PHE A 185 13.50 14.21 -14.99
CA PHE A 185 12.36 14.89 -15.59
C PHE A 185 12.26 16.33 -15.07
N PRO A 186 11.51 17.22 -15.76
CA PRO A 186 11.19 18.53 -15.22
C PRO A 186 10.51 18.45 -13.85
N ASN A 187 10.80 19.40 -12.98
CA ASN A 187 10.28 19.45 -11.61
C ASN A 187 8.97 20.24 -11.47
N THR A 188 8.22 20.42 -12.57
CA THR A 188 6.90 21.09 -12.57
C THR A 188 5.89 20.26 -13.37
N ILE A 189 4.61 20.37 -13.01
CA ILE A 189 3.53 19.65 -13.71
C ILE A 189 3.48 20.04 -15.18
N SER A 190 3.52 21.33 -15.47
CA SER A 190 3.59 21.85 -16.84
C SER A 190 4.80 21.28 -17.58
N GLY A 191 6.00 21.32 -16.96
CA GLY A 191 7.22 20.80 -17.57
C GLY A 191 7.08 19.32 -17.96
N VAL A 192 6.59 18.47 -17.06
CA VAL A 192 6.37 17.04 -17.33
C VAL A 192 5.31 16.80 -18.41
N ILE A 193 4.21 17.53 -18.38
CA ILE A 193 3.10 17.33 -19.32
C ILE A 193 3.47 17.78 -20.73
N PHE A 194 4.22 18.86 -20.88
CA PHE A 194 4.61 19.42 -22.17
C PHE A 194 5.94 18.89 -22.71
N GLU A 195 6.56 17.88 -22.07
CA GLU A 195 7.68 17.19 -22.69
C GLU A 195 7.25 16.60 -24.06
N PRO A 196 8.05 16.78 -25.12
CA PRO A 196 7.68 16.34 -26.47
C PRO A 196 7.32 14.84 -26.51
N GLY A 197 6.09 14.55 -26.94
CA GLY A 197 5.59 13.17 -27.08
C GLY A 197 5.24 12.46 -25.77
N ALA A 198 5.26 13.14 -24.62
CA ALA A 198 4.97 12.51 -23.33
C ALA A 198 3.49 12.18 -23.11
N PHE A 199 2.57 13.00 -23.65
CA PHE A 199 1.13 12.86 -23.48
C PHE A 199 0.38 13.19 -24.78
N THR A 200 -0.48 12.28 -25.22
CA THR A 200 -1.29 12.41 -26.45
C THR A 200 -2.22 13.63 -26.40
N ALA A 201 -2.80 13.93 -25.24
CA ALA A 201 -3.72 15.06 -25.04
C ALA A 201 -3.12 16.43 -25.38
N VAL A 202 -1.78 16.57 -25.35
CA VAL A 202 -1.09 17.79 -25.77
C VAL A 202 -1.10 17.90 -27.30
N ALA A 203 -0.70 16.84 -27.99
CA ALA A 203 -0.68 16.80 -29.46
C ALA A 203 -2.07 16.95 -30.07
N ASP A 204 -3.09 16.34 -29.42
CA ASP A 204 -4.48 16.35 -29.88
C ASP A 204 -5.23 17.65 -29.50
N GLY A 205 -4.55 18.62 -28.89
CA GLY A 205 -5.13 19.90 -28.46
C GLY A 205 -6.16 19.79 -27.31
N GLN A 206 -6.32 18.60 -26.72
CA GLN A 206 -7.31 18.33 -25.67
C GLN A 206 -6.90 18.88 -24.29
N ILE A 207 -5.64 19.30 -24.13
CA ILE A 207 -5.07 19.71 -22.84
C ILE A 207 -5.75 20.95 -22.22
N TRP A 208 -6.45 21.77 -23.02
CA TRP A 208 -7.10 23.01 -22.56
C TRP A 208 -8.59 22.88 -22.24
N LEU A 209 -9.19 21.71 -22.49
CA LEU A 209 -10.62 21.47 -22.32
C LEU A 209 -11.05 21.37 -20.84
N THR A 210 -12.36 21.32 -20.63
CA THR A 210 -12.94 21.02 -19.31
C THR A 210 -12.61 19.58 -18.92
N PRO A 211 -11.98 19.33 -17.75
CA PRO A 211 -11.61 17.99 -17.36
C PRO A 211 -12.77 17.04 -17.15
N ASN A 212 -12.59 15.79 -17.57
CA ASN A 212 -13.45 14.70 -17.17
C ASN A 212 -13.45 14.54 -15.64
N GLU A 213 -14.63 14.39 -15.04
CA GLU A 213 -14.77 14.31 -13.58
C GLU A 213 -14.03 13.12 -12.96
N THR A 214 -14.04 11.96 -13.63
CA THR A 214 -13.36 10.75 -13.14
C THR A 214 -11.85 10.93 -13.19
N ALA A 215 -11.32 11.50 -14.28
CA ALA A 215 -9.89 11.79 -14.38
C ALA A 215 -9.44 12.85 -13.35
N LYS A 216 -10.26 13.88 -13.12
CA LYS A 216 -10.01 14.88 -12.07
C LYS A 216 -9.99 14.26 -10.67
N LYS A 217 -10.93 13.35 -10.38
CA LYS A 217 -10.94 12.58 -9.11
C LYS A 217 -9.70 11.70 -8.99
N ALA A 218 -9.28 11.03 -10.07
CA ALA A 218 -8.08 10.21 -10.08
C ALA A 218 -6.80 11.02 -9.81
N VAL A 219 -6.70 12.22 -10.40
CA VAL A 219 -5.62 13.19 -10.11
C VAL A 219 -5.63 13.59 -8.64
N GLN A 220 -6.80 13.92 -8.09
CA GLN A 220 -6.91 14.30 -6.68
C GLN A 220 -6.48 13.15 -5.76
N ASP A 221 -6.85 11.91 -6.07
CA ASP A 221 -6.43 10.75 -5.28
C ASP A 221 -4.92 10.52 -5.35
N ALA A 222 -4.31 10.71 -6.53
CA ALA A 222 -2.85 10.62 -6.68
C ALA A 222 -2.13 11.74 -5.89
N ILE A 223 -2.65 12.97 -5.94
CA ILE A 223 -2.15 14.11 -5.14
C ILE A 223 -2.27 13.81 -3.63
N ASN A 224 -3.36 13.14 -3.22
CA ASN A 224 -3.58 12.68 -1.85
C ASN A 224 -2.69 11.47 -1.47
N GLY A 225 -1.79 11.05 -2.34
CA GLY A 225 -0.77 10.03 -2.09
C GLY A 225 -1.12 8.63 -2.57
N TRP A 226 -2.18 8.44 -3.36
CA TRP A 226 -2.45 7.14 -3.96
C TRP A 226 -1.55 6.88 -5.16
N ASP A 227 -0.55 6.02 -4.99
CA ASP A 227 0.28 5.54 -6.11
C ASP A 227 0.08 4.03 -6.33
N PRO A 228 -0.88 3.63 -7.20
CA PRO A 228 -1.04 2.24 -7.60
C PRO A 228 0.06 1.77 -8.58
N ALA A 229 0.79 2.70 -9.20
CA ALA A 229 1.89 2.41 -10.12
C ALA A 229 3.20 2.06 -9.39
N ASN A 230 3.24 2.13 -8.06
CA ASN A 230 4.38 1.75 -7.22
C ASN A 230 5.68 2.48 -7.59
N GLY A 231 5.60 3.80 -7.81
CA GLY A 231 6.75 4.63 -8.14
C GLY A 231 7.20 4.53 -9.60
N ALA A 232 6.34 4.04 -10.50
CA ALA A 232 6.62 4.03 -11.93
C ALA A 232 6.82 5.46 -12.46
N ILE A 233 7.74 5.60 -13.41
CA ILE A 233 7.99 6.84 -14.16
C ILE A 233 7.73 6.67 -15.67
N TYR A 234 7.49 5.43 -16.11
CA TYR A 234 7.09 5.09 -17.46
C TYR A 234 5.89 4.13 -17.43
N TYR A 235 5.16 4.09 -18.53
CA TYR A 235 4.19 3.04 -18.82
C TYR A 235 4.05 2.86 -20.33
N PHE A 236 3.53 1.71 -20.76
CA PHE A 236 3.21 1.47 -22.16
C PHE A 236 2.11 0.42 -22.31
N ASN A 237 1.42 0.46 -23.44
CA ASN A 237 0.49 -0.59 -23.83
C ASN A 237 1.23 -1.67 -24.62
N PRO A 238 1.38 -2.92 -24.11
CA PRO A 238 2.14 -3.96 -24.79
C PRO A 238 1.51 -4.39 -26.13
N ALA A 239 0.23 -4.10 -26.36
CA ALA A 239 -0.43 -4.38 -27.63
C ALA A 239 -0.07 -3.40 -28.75
N THR A 240 0.41 -2.20 -28.42
CA THR A 240 0.69 -1.14 -29.41
C THR A 240 2.11 -0.59 -29.34
N ALA A 241 2.88 -0.88 -28.29
CA ALA A 241 4.21 -0.33 -28.09
C ALA A 241 5.24 -0.92 -29.07
N THR A 242 5.78 -0.07 -29.94
CA THR A 242 6.80 -0.43 -30.94
C THR A 242 8.23 -0.09 -30.50
N SER A 243 8.41 0.76 -29.48
CA SER A 243 9.73 1.19 -29.00
C SER A 243 10.49 0.06 -28.31
N LYS A 244 11.60 -0.42 -28.89
CA LYS A 244 12.44 -1.45 -28.23
C LYS A 244 12.98 -1.00 -26.87
N TRP A 245 13.23 0.30 -26.69
CA TRP A 245 13.75 0.86 -25.45
C TRP A 245 12.78 0.67 -24.28
N ILE A 246 11.47 0.82 -24.49
CA ILE A 246 10.49 0.70 -23.39
C ILE A 246 10.39 -0.73 -22.86
N TRP A 247 10.57 -1.73 -23.72
CA TRP A 247 10.56 -3.14 -23.36
C TRP A 247 11.77 -3.54 -22.51
N GLY A 248 12.88 -2.79 -22.59
CA GLY A 248 14.06 -2.99 -21.75
C GLY A 248 13.97 -2.36 -20.35
N ARG A 249 12.90 -1.62 -20.05
CA ARG A 249 12.70 -1.00 -18.73
C ARG A 249 12.28 -2.05 -17.69
N PRO A 250 12.76 -1.99 -16.43
CA PRO A 250 12.27 -2.84 -15.36
C PRO A 250 10.76 -2.70 -15.16
N GLN A 251 10.02 -3.75 -15.48
CA GLN A 251 8.56 -3.80 -15.37
C GLN A 251 8.16 -4.02 -13.91
N ILE A 252 7.25 -3.19 -13.41
CA ILE A 252 6.76 -3.25 -12.03
C ILE A 252 5.49 -4.09 -11.97
N LYS A 253 4.48 -3.74 -12.79
CA LYS A 253 3.19 -4.43 -12.85
C LYS A 253 2.35 -3.97 -14.05
N THR A 254 1.25 -4.69 -14.28
CA THR A 254 0.24 -4.35 -15.27
C THR A 254 -1.05 -3.88 -14.57
N ILE A 255 -1.60 -2.75 -15.01
CA ILE A 255 -2.91 -2.26 -14.57
C ILE A 255 -3.72 -1.94 -15.82
N GLY A 256 -4.81 -2.67 -16.03
CA GLY A 256 -5.58 -2.58 -17.26
C GLY A 256 -4.72 -2.94 -18.47
N LYS A 257 -4.65 -2.05 -19.46
CA LYS A 257 -3.86 -2.23 -20.68
C LYS A 257 -2.42 -1.75 -20.55
N HIS A 258 -2.01 -1.18 -19.42
CA HIS A 258 -0.69 -0.57 -19.28
C HIS A 258 0.24 -1.40 -18.40
N ILE A 259 1.45 -1.64 -18.88
CA ILE A 259 2.59 -2.08 -18.09
C ILE A 259 3.30 -0.83 -17.57
N PHE A 260 3.49 -0.75 -16.25
CA PHE A 260 4.17 0.34 -15.55
C PHE A 260 5.61 -0.05 -15.22
N CYS A 261 6.55 0.87 -15.42
CA CYS A 261 7.99 0.59 -15.34
C CYS A 261 8.82 1.74 -14.75
N LYS A 262 10.05 1.41 -14.32
CA LYS A 262 11.09 2.36 -13.88
C LYS A 262 12.08 2.69 -14.98
#